data_AF-A0A9D4GC38-F1
#
_entry.id   AF-A0A9D4GC38-F1
#
_cell.length_a   1.000
_cell.length_b   1.000
_cell.length_c   1.000
_cell.angle_alpha   90.00
_cell.angle_beta   90.00
_cell.angle_gamma   90.00
#
_symmetry.space_group_name_H-M   'P 1'
#
loop_
_entity.id
_entity.type
_entity.pdbx_description
1 polymer ?
#
loop_
_entity_poly.entity_id
_entity_poly.type
_entity_poly.pdbx_seq_one_letter_code
_entity_poly.pdbx_strand_id
1 'polypeptide(L)'
;MSKTFTSRPAVSRGRGRGNQLNAQPVNRPLGRARPPGTLEGMENSQVGGATGNSNDLPPGVQATPAERRLTYQGGYSVIPPNEKKRQQIIQNAQKEEKALQEHRQRNTQTSFNYVGTVGGGQVSQQESRSHLVQSSPNKVQRQLQQQQRKSFVKQKEEEDIVKHKAKQRAVAETNERRKQEEAASQQQRWDEQKRRTNDAFLRRLENKGKKQGAVNSQGPPQTVQTWETQENEEREENDDEFVQRMGEASMADAEENSADYAGLLVEQRRGLTTLHFMFPQYPVDFIRGILEQTNFSLDAAATVLGE
;
A
#
# COMPACT_ATOMS: atom_id res chain seq x y z
N MET A 1 43.99 73.40 -5.01
CA MET A 1 44.55 72.06 -4.71
C MET A 1 43.68 71.00 -5.37
N SER A 2 44.13 70.48 -6.50
CA SER A 2 43.40 69.55 -7.36
C SER A 2 43.39 68.16 -6.72
N LYS A 3 42.20 67.60 -6.45
CA LYS A 3 42.06 66.21 -5.96
C LYS A 3 41.59 65.34 -7.11
N THR A 4 42.49 64.49 -7.58
CA THR A 4 42.28 63.46 -8.59
C THR A 4 41.35 62.37 -8.05
N PHE A 5 40.36 62.00 -8.86
CA PHE A 5 39.39 60.95 -8.58
C PHE A 5 39.90 59.64 -9.22
N THR A 6 40.39 58.72 -8.41
CA THR A 6 40.74 57.35 -8.86
C THR A 6 39.56 56.42 -8.58
N SER A 7 38.84 56.05 -9.64
CA SER A 7 37.84 54.99 -9.56
C SER A 7 38.56 53.63 -9.45
N ARG A 8 38.11 52.79 -8.52
CA ARG A 8 38.52 51.38 -8.45
C ARG A 8 37.47 50.55 -9.18
N PRO A 9 37.86 49.65 -10.11
CA PRO A 9 36.91 48.76 -10.74
C PRO A 9 36.41 47.69 -9.75
N ALA A 10 35.11 47.42 -9.81
CA ALA A 10 34.44 46.39 -9.04
C ALA A 10 34.95 44.99 -9.46
N VAL A 11 35.60 44.28 -8.54
CA VAL A 11 35.95 42.87 -8.72
C VAL A 11 34.71 42.02 -8.44
N SER A 12 34.02 41.64 -9.52
CA SER A 12 33.06 40.54 -9.56
C SER A 12 33.73 39.26 -9.04
N ARG A 13 33.39 38.84 -7.80
CA ARG A 13 33.70 37.50 -7.31
C ARG A 13 32.65 36.54 -7.85
N GLY A 14 32.87 36.08 -9.07
CA GLY A 14 32.28 34.85 -9.58
C GLY A 14 32.67 33.70 -8.65
N ARG A 15 31.69 33.07 -8.00
CA ARG A 15 31.87 31.79 -7.32
C ARG A 15 32.09 30.71 -8.37
N GLY A 16 33.35 30.52 -8.75
CA GLY A 16 33.81 29.30 -9.38
C GLY A 16 33.58 28.13 -8.44
N ARG A 17 32.77 27.17 -8.88
CA ARG A 17 32.71 25.83 -8.29
C ARG A 17 33.91 25.05 -8.83
N GLY A 18 34.87 24.79 -7.96
CA GLY A 18 35.95 23.84 -8.24
C GLY A 18 35.73 22.53 -7.48
N ASN A 19 36.06 21.43 -8.17
CA ASN A 19 36.40 20.10 -7.69
C ASN A 19 35.27 19.26 -7.06
N GLN A 20 35.09 17.97 -7.40
CA GLN A 20 36.13 16.95 -7.53
C GLN A 20 35.83 15.93 -8.64
N LEU A 21 36.86 15.64 -9.43
CA LEU A 21 37.03 14.42 -10.21
C LEU A 21 37.26 13.25 -9.24
N ASN A 22 36.34 12.30 -9.18
CA ASN A 22 36.64 10.90 -8.84
C ASN A 22 35.47 10.00 -9.30
N ALA A 23 35.34 9.81 -10.61
CA ALA A 23 34.47 8.79 -11.19
C ALA A 23 35.35 7.66 -11.71
N GLN A 24 35.52 6.62 -10.88
CA GLN A 24 36.05 5.34 -11.31
C GLN A 24 35.10 4.73 -12.37
N PRO A 25 35.62 4.24 -13.51
CA PRO A 25 34.80 3.53 -14.49
C PRO A 25 34.49 2.13 -13.97
N VAL A 26 33.24 1.90 -13.56
CA VAL A 26 32.77 0.53 -13.30
C VAL A 26 32.56 -0.16 -14.63
N ASN A 27 33.49 -1.07 -14.94
CA ASN A 27 33.35 -2.13 -15.93
C ASN A 27 31.99 -2.84 -15.74
N ARG A 28 31.07 -2.64 -16.70
CA ARG A 28 29.86 -3.46 -16.85
C ARG A 28 30.24 -4.74 -17.62
N PRO A 29 30.12 -5.93 -17.03
CA PRO A 29 30.03 -7.13 -17.84
C PRO A 29 28.68 -7.16 -18.56
N LEU A 30 28.77 -7.16 -19.89
CA LEU A 30 27.71 -7.55 -20.83
C LEU A 30 27.25 -8.98 -20.50
N GLY A 31 25.95 -9.18 -20.31
CA GLY A 31 25.38 -10.52 -20.21
C GLY A 31 24.18 -10.62 -19.27
N ARG A 32 23.02 -10.12 -19.69
CA ARG A 32 21.76 -10.80 -19.35
C ARG A 32 20.69 -10.49 -20.39
N ALA A 33 20.07 -11.57 -20.86
CA ALA A 33 19.12 -11.63 -21.93
C ALA A 33 17.93 -10.68 -21.74
N ARG A 34 17.61 -9.96 -22.82
CA ARG A 34 16.33 -9.31 -23.07
C ARG A 34 15.34 -10.39 -23.54
N PRO A 35 14.16 -10.55 -22.95
CA PRO A 35 13.05 -11.18 -23.67
C PRO A 35 12.55 -10.22 -24.78
N PRO A 36 12.15 -10.74 -25.95
CA PRO A 36 11.64 -9.96 -27.07
C PRO A 36 10.14 -9.70 -26.92
N GLY A 37 9.65 -8.64 -27.60
CA GLY A 37 8.24 -8.56 -28.01
C GLY A 37 7.40 -7.52 -27.28
N THR A 38 7.41 -6.29 -27.79
CA THR A 38 6.24 -5.42 -27.77
C THR A 38 5.80 -5.33 -29.22
N LEU A 39 4.65 -5.90 -29.56
CA LEU A 39 3.73 -5.49 -30.62
C LEU A 39 2.57 -6.49 -30.70
N GLU A 40 1.39 -5.90 -30.85
CA GLU A 40 0.23 -6.46 -31.57
C GLU A 40 -0.50 -7.69 -31.03
N GLY A 41 -1.76 -7.44 -30.68
CA GLY A 41 -2.85 -8.17 -31.30
C GLY A 41 -3.09 -9.57 -30.77
N MET A 42 -3.70 -9.68 -29.58
CA MET A 42 -4.55 -10.83 -29.30
C MET A 42 -5.93 -10.54 -29.88
N GLU A 43 -6.05 -10.76 -31.20
CA GLU A 43 -7.30 -11.27 -31.75
C GLU A 43 -7.52 -12.65 -31.13
N ASN A 44 -8.60 -12.82 -30.39
CA ASN A 44 -9.16 -14.14 -30.19
C ASN A 44 -10.55 -14.18 -30.84
N SER A 45 -10.64 -14.96 -31.90
CA SER A 45 -11.87 -15.39 -32.53
C SER A 45 -12.47 -16.53 -31.72
N GLN A 46 -13.69 -16.36 -31.20
CA GLN A 46 -14.76 -17.37 -31.23
C GLN A 46 -16.05 -16.67 -30.74
N VAL A 47 -16.99 -16.36 -31.64
CA VAL A 47 -18.04 -17.24 -32.19
C VAL A 47 -18.91 -17.85 -31.10
N GLY A 48 -20.18 -17.41 -31.08
CA GLY A 48 -21.25 -17.85 -30.17
C GLY A 48 -21.90 -16.61 -29.54
N GLY A 49 -22.87 -15.93 -30.15
CA GLY A 49 -24.07 -16.49 -30.75
C GLY A 49 -25.13 -16.71 -29.67
N ALA A 50 -25.76 -15.63 -29.18
CA ALA A 50 -27.13 -15.68 -28.66
C ALA A 50 -27.67 -14.25 -28.49
N THR A 51 -28.58 -13.91 -29.39
CA THR A 51 -29.52 -12.80 -29.32
C THR A 51 -30.28 -12.80 -27.99
N GLY A 52 -30.36 -11.63 -27.34
CA GLY A 52 -31.15 -11.47 -26.12
C GLY A 52 -31.44 -10.01 -25.83
N ASN A 53 -32.15 -9.36 -26.74
CA ASN A 53 -32.73 -8.05 -26.50
C ASN A 53 -34.03 -8.27 -25.71
N SER A 54 -34.06 -7.95 -24.43
CA SER A 54 -35.31 -7.74 -23.70
C SER A 54 -35.07 -6.79 -22.54
N ASN A 55 -35.52 -5.55 -22.73
CA ASN A 55 -36.11 -4.76 -21.66
C ASN A 55 -36.94 -5.68 -20.77
N ASP A 56 -36.55 -5.86 -19.52
CA ASP A 56 -37.45 -6.13 -18.38
C ASP A 56 -36.62 -6.19 -17.09
N LEU A 57 -36.56 -5.05 -16.40
CA LEU A 57 -36.06 -4.95 -15.03
C LEU A 57 -37.22 -5.18 -14.05
N PRO A 58 -37.11 -6.12 -13.09
CA PRO A 58 -37.93 -6.06 -11.87
C PRO A 58 -37.37 -4.98 -10.90
N PRO A 59 -38.23 -4.29 -10.13
CA PRO A 59 -37.78 -3.27 -9.20
C PRO A 59 -37.30 -3.93 -7.90
N GLY A 60 -36.08 -3.62 -7.44
CA GLY A 60 -35.74 -3.87 -6.04
C GLY A 60 -34.35 -4.45 -5.70
N VAL A 61 -33.38 -4.49 -6.61
CA VAL A 61 -32.00 -4.86 -6.22
C VAL A 61 -31.15 -3.60 -6.10
N GLN A 62 -30.78 -3.24 -4.87
CA GLN A 62 -29.80 -2.20 -4.60
C GLN A 62 -28.43 -2.71 -5.05
N ALA A 63 -27.94 -2.16 -6.16
CA ALA A 63 -26.60 -2.46 -6.67
C ALA A 63 -25.53 -1.88 -5.73
N THR A 64 -24.50 -2.67 -5.45
CA THR A 64 -23.32 -2.28 -4.68
C THR A 64 -22.49 -1.23 -5.43
N PRO A 65 -21.64 -0.43 -4.74
CA PRO A 65 -20.99 0.75 -5.34
C PRO A 65 -19.92 0.45 -6.41
N ALA A 66 -19.61 -0.83 -6.63
CA ALA A 66 -18.59 -1.30 -7.57
C ALA A 66 -19.09 -1.39 -9.02
N GLU A 67 -20.41 -1.42 -9.23
CA GLU A 67 -21.03 -1.44 -10.55
C GLU A 67 -21.45 -0.02 -10.99
N ARG A 68 -20.48 0.91 -11.06
CA ARG A 68 -20.74 2.18 -11.77
C ARG A 68 -20.77 1.89 -13.26
N ARG A 69 -21.95 1.46 -13.72
CA ARG A 69 -22.42 1.31 -15.10
C ARG A 69 -21.42 1.88 -16.10
N LEU A 70 -20.53 1.02 -16.61
CA LEU A 70 -19.65 1.36 -17.74
C LEU A 70 -20.56 1.86 -18.85
N THR A 71 -20.50 3.17 -19.14
CA THR A 71 -21.29 3.72 -20.24
C THR A 71 -20.53 3.39 -21.50
N TYR A 72 -21.02 2.41 -22.23
CA TYR A 72 -20.44 1.99 -23.50
C TYR A 72 -20.86 2.97 -24.60
N GLN A 73 -19.89 3.62 -25.24
CA GLN A 73 -20.12 4.53 -26.36
C GLN A 73 -19.32 4.02 -27.57
N GLY A 74 -19.94 3.19 -28.40
CA GLY A 74 -19.25 2.55 -29.52
C GLY A 74 -18.19 1.57 -29.03
N GLY A 75 -16.97 1.59 -29.58
CA GLY A 75 -15.88 0.65 -29.21
C GLY A 75 -15.13 0.95 -27.91
N TYR A 76 -15.54 1.97 -27.15
CA TYR A 76 -14.85 2.38 -25.92
C TYR A 76 -15.80 2.39 -24.71
N SER A 77 -15.27 1.99 -23.56
CA SER A 77 -15.95 2.10 -22.26
C SER A 77 -15.56 3.39 -21.56
N VAL A 78 -16.54 4.22 -21.22
CA VAL A 78 -16.31 5.44 -20.43
C VAL A 78 -16.35 5.08 -18.95
N ILE A 79 -15.19 5.13 -18.29
CA ILE A 79 -15.08 4.97 -16.84
C ILE A 79 -15.40 6.34 -16.19
N PRO A 80 -16.48 6.47 -15.39
CA PRO A 80 -16.82 7.73 -14.77
C PRO A 80 -15.77 8.13 -13.72
N PRO A 81 -15.44 9.43 -13.60
CA PRO A 81 -14.46 9.88 -12.62
C PRO A 81 -14.88 9.47 -11.19
N ASN A 82 -13.91 9.07 -10.38
CA ASN A 82 -14.14 8.70 -9.00
C ASN A 82 -14.51 9.96 -8.19
N GLU A 83 -15.80 10.12 -7.93
CA GLU A 83 -16.34 11.31 -7.25
C GLU A 83 -15.76 11.50 -5.84
N LYS A 84 -15.45 10.42 -5.11
CA LYS A 84 -14.80 10.52 -3.79
C LYS A 84 -13.40 11.14 -3.91
N LYS A 85 -12.60 10.66 -4.87
CA LYS A 85 -11.26 11.21 -5.15
C LYS A 85 -11.34 12.66 -5.62
N ARG A 86 -12.33 12.99 -6.46
CA ARG A 86 -12.58 14.37 -6.92
C ARG A 86 -12.91 15.30 -5.76
N GLN A 87 -13.84 14.91 -4.89
CA GLN A 87 -14.20 15.69 -3.71
C GLN A 87 -13.02 15.89 -2.77
N GLN A 88 -12.21 14.85 -2.54
CA GLN A 88 -11.00 14.95 -1.72
C GLN A 88 -9.99 15.94 -2.29
N ILE A 89 -9.77 15.92 -3.62
CA ILE A 89 -8.89 16.89 -4.29
C ILE A 89 -9.42 18.31 -4.12
N ILE A 90 -10.73 18.53 -4.29
CA ILE A 90 -11.37 19.84 -4.12
C ILE A 90 -11.21 20.33 -2.67
N GLN A 91 -11.49 19.49 -1.68
CA GLN A 91 -11.35 19.83 -0.26
C GLN A 91 -9.90 20.18 0.10
N ASN A 92 -8.94 19.39 -0.40
CA ASN A 92 -7.52 19.65 -0.16
C ASN A 92 -7.09 20.97 -0.81
N ALA A 93 -7.49 21.22 -2.06
CA ALA A 93 -7.19 22.47 -2.75
C ALA A 93 -7.75 23.69 -1.99
N GLN A 94 -8.99 23.61 -1.52
CA GLN A 94 -9.60 24.68 -0.72
C GLN A 94 -8.87 24.91 0.60
N LYS A 95 -8.46 23.83 1.28
CA LYS A 95 -7.71 23.91 2.54
C LYS A 95 -6.34 24.56 2.33
N GLU A 96 -5.64 24.18 1.25
CA GLU A 96 -4.35 24.75 0.89
C GLU A 96 -4.47 26.23 0.49
N GLU A 97 -5.50 26.60 -0.26
CA GLU A 97 -5.78 27.99 -0.63
C GLU A 97 -6.03 28.86 0.62
N LYS A 98 -6.86 28.37 1.56
CA LYS A 98 -7.11 29.08 2.82
C LYS A 98 -5.81 29.24 3.63
N ALA A 99 -5.00 28.18 3.74
CA ALA A 99 -3.73 28.24 4.44
C ALA A 99 -2.75 29.24 3.80
N LEU A 100 -2.72 29.31 2.46
CA LEU A 100 -1.92 30.29 1.72
C LEU A 100 -2.42 31.72 1.97
N GLN A 101 -3.73 31.93 1.97
CA GLN A 101 -4.33 33.23 2.20
C GLN A 101 -4.04 33.73 3.63
N GLU A 102 -4.16 32.87 4.64
CA GLU A 102 -3.78 33.20 6.01
C GLU A 102 -2.29 33.49 6.13
N HIS A 103 -1.42 32.71 5.45
CA HIS A 103 0.02 32.99 5.43
C HIS A 103 0.33 34.33 4.77
N ARG A 104 -0.36 34.68 3.68
CA ARG A 104 -0.26 36.00 3.05
C ARG A 104 -0.68 37.08 4.03
N GLN A 105 -1.88 37.00 4.60
CA GLN A 105 -2.38 38.00 5.56
C GLN A 105 -1.44 38.18 6.76
N ARG A 106 -0.91 37.09 7.32
CA ARG A 106 0.03 37.12 8.45
C ARG A 106 1.38 37.75 8.08
N ASN A 107 1.81 37.61 6.82
CA ASN A 107 3.12 38.09 6.36
C ASN A 107 3.03 39.30 5.43
N THR A 108 1.84 39.83 5.16
CA THR A 108 1.63 41.07 4.42
C THR A 108 2.14 42.19 5.32
N GLN A 109 3.25 42.78 4.94
CA GLN A 109 3.78 43.97 5.61
C GLN A 109 2.84 45.14 5.32
N THR A 110 2.06 45.55 6.33
CA THR A 110 0.96 46.51 6.24
C THR A 110 1.40 47.93 5.89
N SER A 111 2.63 48.31 6.23
CA SER A 111 3.23 49.57 5.79
C SER A 111 4.73 49.54 6.03
N PHE A 112 5.51 49.95 5.03
CA PHE A 112 6.89 50.37 5.24
C PHE A 112 6.91 51.88 5.46
N ASN A 113 7.01 52.30 6.73
CA ASN A 113 7.43 53.67 7.03
C ASN A 113 8.95 53.74 6.88
N TYR A 114 9.41 54.07 5.67
CA TYR A 114 10.80 54.45 5.45
C TYR A 114 11.02 55.88 5.97
N VAL A 115 11.26 55.99 7.28
CA VAL A 115 11.86 57.21 7.84
C VAL A 115 13.36 57.03 7.71
N GLY A 116 13.89 57.43 6.55
CA GLY A 116 15.30 57.28 6.23
C GLY A 116 16.19 58.04 7.21
N THR A 117 16.99 57.32 7.99
CA THR A 117 18.35 57.76 8.28
C THR A 117 19.26 57.18 7.21
N VAL A 118 19.76 58.08 6.36
CA VAL A 118 20.85 57.79 5.43
C VAL A 118 22.13 57.52 6.22
N GLY A 119 22.33 56.27 6.62
CA GLY A 119 23.61 55.78 7.16
C GLY A 119 23.67 55.69 8.69
N GLY A 120 23.75 54.46 9.19
CA GLY A 120 24.01 54.15 10.60
C GLY A 120 22.76 53.68 11.33
N GLY A 121 22.71 52.38 11.66
CA GLY A 121 21.66 51.84 12.53
C GLY A 121 21.66 52.59 13.86
N GLN A 122 20.47 52.81 14.44
CA GLN A 122 20.27 53.52 15.72
C GLN A 122 20.94 52.85 16.93
N VAL A 123 21.69 51.79 16.70
CA VAL A 123 22.28 50.91 17.69
C VAL A 123 23.78 51.19 17.72
N SER A 124 24.31 51.50 18.90
CA SER A 124 25.75 51.67 19.09
C SER A 124 26.52 50.44 18.61
N GLN A 125 27.77 50.60 18.14
CA GLN A 125 28.62 49.46 17.77
C GLN A 125 28.75 48.45 18.92
N GLN A 126 28.77 48.95 20.16
CA GLN A 126 28.88 48.12 21.35
C GLN A 126 27.58 47.35 21.62
N GLU A 127 26.45 47.98 21.39
CA GLU A 127 25.12 47.39 21.52
C GLU A 127 24.84 46.35 20.41
N SER A 128 25.31 46.61 19.20
CA SER A 128 25.30 45.63 18.09
C SER A 128 26.14 44.39 18.43
N ARG A 129 27.29 44.58 19.10
CA ARG A 129 28.13 43.48 19.58
C ARG A 129 27.46 42.70 20.71
N SER A 130 26.81 43.36 21.66
CA SER A 130 26.07 42.66 22.73
C SER A 130 24.91 41.84 22.17
N HIS A 131 24.16 42.35 21.18
CA HIS A 131 23.11 41.57 20.52
C HIS A 131 23.65 40.33 19.78
N LEU A 132 24.82 40.42 19.14
CA LEU A 132 25.46 39.28 18.47
C LEU A 132 25.90 38.20 19.48
N VAL A 133 26.44 38.60 20.63
CA VAL A 133 26.85 37.69 21.70
C VAL A 133 25.63 37.03 22.34
N GLN A 134 24.55 37.77 22.59
CA GLN A 134 23.31 37.23 23.16
C GLN A 134 22.54 36.31 22.19
N SER A 135 22.64 36.52 20.88
CA SER A 135 21.95 35.68 19.87
C SER A 135 22.66 34.35 19.59
N SER A 136 23.97 34.27 19.84
CA SER A 136 24.81 33.10 19.57
C SER A 136 24.46 31.84 20.39
N PRO A 137 24.26 31.89 21.72
CA PRO A 137 23.91 30.68 22.49
C PRO A 137 22.53 30.12 22.12
N ASN A 138 21.57 31.00 21.82
CA ASN A 138 20.23 30.60 21.36
C ASN A 138 20.26 29.87 20.02
N LYS A 139 21.17 30.25 19.11
CA LYS A 139 21.35 29.57 17.82
C LYS A 139 21.86 28.15 18.00
N VAL A 140 22.84 27.93 18.86
CA VAL A 140 23.39 26.60 19.13
C VAL A 140 22.34 25.71 19.80
N GLN A 141 21.64 26.22 20.82
CA GLN A 141 20.58 25.47 21.50
C GLN A 141 19.42 25.12 20.54
N ARG A 142 19.01 26.05 19.68
CA ARG A 142 18.00 25.81 18.66
C ARG A 142 18.43 24.76 17.64
N GLN A 143 19.69 24.76 17.21
CA GLN A 143 20.23 23.72 16.33
C GLN A 143 20.23 22.36 17.02
N LEU A 144 20.63 22.30 18.29
CA LEU A 144 20.61 21.07 19.09
C LEU A 144 19.19 20.51 19.23
N GLN A 145 18.22 21.34 19.61
CA GLN A 145 16.81 20.93 19.69
C GLN A 145 16.27 20.48 18.32
N GLN A 146 16.65 21.14 17.23
CA GLN A 146 16.24 20.72 15.89
C GLN A 146 16.84 19.36 15.51
N GLN A 147 18.10 19.09 15.86
CA GLN A 147 18.71 17.78 15.65
C GLN A 147 18.03 16.70 16.48
N GLN A 148 17.74 16.96 17.75
CA GLN A 148 17.04 16.02 18.64
C GLN A 148 15.63 15.69 18.13
N ARG A 149 14.88 16.70 17.65
CA ARG A 149 13.56 16.47 17.03
C ARG A 149 13.68 15.63 15.77
N LYS A 150 14.65 15.92 14.90
CA LYS A 150 14.89 15.15 13.68
C LYS A 150 15.28 13.69 13.98
N SER A 151 16.14 13.47 14.97
CA SER A 151 16.55 12.12 15.36
C SER A 151 15.37 11.33 15.93
N PHE A 152 14.55 11.96 16.77
CA PHE A 152 13.36 11.31 17.34
C PHE A 152 12.33 10.92 16.26
N VAL A 153 12.04 11.84 15.32
CA VAL A 153 11.14 11.55 14.19
C VAL A 153 11.69 10.41 13.34
N LYS A 154 12.99 10.45 13.01
CA LYS A 154 13.64 9.40 12.22
C LYS A 154 13.61 8.05 12.92
N GLN A 155 13.85 7.99 14.22
CA GLN A 155 13.77 6.75 15.00
C GLN A 155 12.36 6.17 14.98
N LYS A 156 11.33 7.01 15.16
CA LYS A 156 9.94 6.57 15.10
C LYS A 156 9.57 6.02 13.72
N GLU A 157 9.99 6.69 12.64
CA GLU A 157 9.79 6.21 11.27
C GLU A 157 10.50 4.87 11.03
N GLU A 158 11.75 4.73 11.49
CA GLU A 158 12.52 3.49 11.39
C GLU A 158 11.84 2.34 12.16
N GLU A 159 11.34 2.59 13.37
CA GLU A 159 10.58 1.60 14.15
C GLU A 159 9.30 1.17 13.42
N ASP A 160 8.55 2.12 12.85
CA ASP A 160 7.31 1.81 12.14
C ASP A 160 7.59 1.02 10.85
N ILE A 161 8.65 1.35 10.12
CA ILE A 161 9.11 0.55 8.97
C ILE A 161 9.47 -0.87 9.39
N VAL A 162 10.18 -1.04 10.51
CA VAL A 162 10.55 -2.37 11.02
C VAL A 162 9.29 -3.16 11.41
N LYS A 163 8.32 -2.54 12.10
CA LYS A 163 7.04 -3.16 12.45
C LYS A 163 6.27 -3.59 11.20
N HIS A 164 6.17 -2.74 10.18
CA HIS A 164 5.49 -3.07 8.94
C HIS A 164 6.18 -4.22 8.18
N LYS A 165 7.52 -4.21 8.11
CA LYS A 165 8.29 -5.31 7.51
C LYS A 165 8.10 -6.63 8.27
N ALA A 166 8.10 -6.59 9.61
CA ALA A 166 7.87 -7.77 10.42
C ALA A 166 6.47 -8.35 10.19
N LYS A 167 5.44 -7.49 10.13
CA LYS A 167 4.07 -7.91 9.79
C LYS A 167 4.00 -8.55 8.41
N GLN A 168 4.61 -7.93 7.39
CA GLN A 168 4.62 -8.48 6.03
C GLN A 168 5.31 -9.85 5.97
N ARG A 169 6.42 -10.04 6.68
CA ARG A 169 7.08 -11.35 6.78
C ARG A 169 6.20 -12.39 7.44
N ALA A 170 5.54 -12.06 8.55
CA ALA A 170 4.65 -12.99 9.25
C ALA A 170 3.46 -13.42 8.38
N VAL A 171 2.88 -12.48 7.62
CA VAL A 171 1.81 -12.78 6.65
C VAL A 171 2.33 -13.68 5.53
N ALA A 172 3.51 -13.36 4.97
CA ALA A 172 4.12 -14.17 3.93
C ALA A 172 4.41 -15.60 4.39
N GLU A 173 4.96 -15.78 5.58
CA GLU A 173 5.23 -17.09 6.18
C GLU A 173 3.94 -17.89 6.42
N THR A 174 2.90 -17.23 6.93
CA THR A 174 1.60 -17.86 7.17
C THR A 174 0.97 -18.33 5.85
N ASN A 175 1.03 -17.49 4.81
CA ASN A 175 0.51 -17.83 3.49
C ASN A 175 1.31 -18.94 2.83
N GLU A 176 2.64 -18.94 2.97
CA GLU A 176 3.50 -20.01 2.45
C GLU A 176 3.18 -21.34 3.12
N ARG A 177 3.06 -21.35 4.46
CA ARG A 177 2.66 -22.55 5.20
C ARG A 177 1.30 -23.06 4.74
N ARG A 178 0.31 -22.17 4.60
CA ARG A 178 -1.03 -22.55 4.10
C ARG A 178 -0.96 -23.16 2.71
N LYS A 179 -0.17 -22.57 1.80
CA LYS A 179 0.02 -23.08 0.44
C LYS A 179 0.69 -24.46 0.43
N GLN A 180 1.67 -24.69 1.30
CA GLN A 180 2.33 -25.99 1.43
C GLN A 180 1.35 -27.06 1.94
N GLU A 181 0.52 -26.74 2.94
CA GLU A 181 -0.51 -27.66 3.46
C GLU A 181 -1.57 -27.98 2.41
N GLU A 182 -2.06 -26.96 1.67
CA GLU A 182 -3.02 -27.15 0.57
C GLU A 182 -2.43 -28.02 -0.55
N ALA A 183 -1.18 -27.76 -0.96
CA ALA A 183 -0.49 -28.55 -1.98
C ALA A 183 -0.30 -30.01 -1.53
N ALA A 184 0.07 -30.24 -0.26
CA ALA A 184 0.19 -31.58 0.30
C ALA A 184 -1.16 -32.31 0.34
N SER A 185 -2.23 -31.61 0.72
CA SER A 185 -3.59 -32.19 0.72
C SER A 185 -4.08 -32.52 -0.70
N GLN A 186 -3.84 -31.63 -1.67
CA GLN A 186 -4.15 -31.90 -3.07
C GLN A 186 -3.38 -33.10 -3.61
N GLN A 187 -2.08 -33.20 -3.30
CA GLN A 187 -1.25 -34.33 -3.69
C GLN A 187 -1.77 -35.65 -3.11
N GLN A 188 -2.17 -35.66 -1.83
CA GLN A 188 -2.77 -36.85 -1.21
C GLN A 188 -4.07 -37.27 -1.88
N ARG A 189 -4.97 -36.32 -2.16
CA ARG A 189 -6.24 -36.59 -2.87
C ARG A 189 -5.98 -37.15 -4.26
N TRP A 190 -4.99 -36.59 -4.97
CA TRP A 190 -4.59 -37.05 -6.29
C TRP A 190 -4.04 -38.48 -6.26
N ASP A 191 -3.17 -38.78 -5.29
CA ASP A 191 -2.59 -40.11 -5.12
C ASP A 191 -3.67 -41.15 -4.73
N GLU A 192 -4.63 -40.78 -3.87
CA GLU A 192 -5.79 -41.61 -3.57
C GLU A 192 -6.65 -41.85 -4.81
N GLN A 193 -6.95 -40.82 -5.59
CA GLN A 193 -7.73 -40.96 -6.82
C GLN A 193 -7.02 -41.89 -7.80
N LYS A 194 -5.72 -41.72 -8.01
CA LYS A 194 -4.90 -42.61 -8.83
C LYS A 194 -4.99 -44.07 -8.36
N ARG A 195 -4.85 -44.31 -7.04
CA ARG A 195 -5.00 -45.66 -6.47
C ARG A 195 -6.38 -46.24 -6.74
N ARG A 196 -7.45 -45.48 -6.48
CA ARG A 196 -8.83 -45.91 -6.74
C ARG A 196 -9.07 -46.24 -8.22
N THR A 197 -8.57 -45.42 -9.14
CA THR A 197 -8.69 -45.68 -10.58
C THR A 197 -7.91 -46.91 -11.01
N ASN A 198 -6.70 -47.12 -10.47
CA ASN A 198 -5.88 -48.29 -10.76
C ASN A 198 -6.52 -49.58 -10.23
N ASP A 199 -7.01 -49.56 -8.99
CA ASP A 199 -7.73 -50.68 -8.38
C ASP A 199 -9.01 -51.03 -9.14
N ALA A 200 -9.77 -50.02 -9.58
CA ALA A 200 -10.96 -50.22 -10.40
C ALA A 200 -10.62 -50.86 -11.75
N PHE A 201 -9.52 -50.43 -12.37
CA PHE A 201 -9.01 -51.01 -13.62
C PHE A 201 -8.57 -52.46 -13.44
N LEU A 202 -7.77 -52.76 -12.41
CA LEU A 202 -7.33 -54.13 -12.10
C LEU A 202 -8.52 -55.06 -11.81
N ARG A 203 -9.50 -54.61 -11.02
CA ARG A 203 -10.75 -55.36 -10.78
C ARG A 203 -11.49 -55.65 -12.09
N ARG A 204 -11.52 -54.70 -13.03
CA ARG A 204 -12.15 -54.90 -14.34
C ARG A 204 -11.40 -55.95 -15.16
N LEU A 205 -10.07 -55.97 -15.13
CA LEU A 205 -9.26 -56.99 -15.80
C LEU A 205 -9.48 -58.38 -15.19
N GLU A 206 -9.44 -58.50 -13.86
CA GLU A 206 -9.69 -59.77 -13.17
C GLU A 206 -11.09 -60.31 -13.45
N ASN A 207 -12.11 -59.46 -13.42
CA ASN A 207 -13.48 -59.85 -13.72
C ASN A 207 -13.67 -60.20 -15.20
N LYS A 208 -12.90 -59.62 -16.12
CA LYS A 208 -12.92 -59.97 -17.55
C LYS A 208 -12.26 -61.34 -17.78
N GLY A 209 -11.16 -61.64 -17.09
CA GLY A 209 -10.52 -62.96 -17.11
C GLY A 209 -11.43 -64.07 -16.56
N LYS A 210 -12.20 -63.80 -15.49
CA LYS A 210 -13.16 -64.76 -14.92
C LYS A 210 -14.40 -64.98 -15.80
N LYS A 211 -14.86 -63.97 -16.54
CA LYS A 211 -15.97 -64.11 -17.51
C LYS A 211 -15.59 -64.84 -18.78
N GLN A 212 -14.30 -64.88 -19.14
CA GLN A 212 -13.79 -65.63 -20.30
C GLN A 212 -13.42 -67.09 -19.96
N GLY A 213 -13.45 -67.49 -18.69
CA GLY A 213 -13.26 -68.89 -18.27
C GLY A 213 -14.48 -69.80 -18.46
N ALA A 214 -15.63 -69.28 -18.93
CA ALA A 214 -16.87 -70.05 -19.04
C ALA A 214 -17.47 -70.13 -20.46
N VAL A 215 -16.89 -69.47 -21.48
CA VAL A 215 -17.36 -69.66 -22.87
C VAL A 215 -16.17 -69.63 -23.83
N ASN A 216 -15.82 -70.83 -24.25
CA ASN A 216 -15.49 -71.27 -25.61
C ASN A 216 -14.50 -70.44 -26.45
N SER A 217 -13.43 -71.14 -26.85
CA SER A 217 -12.51 -70.83 -27.93
C SER A 217 -13.21 -70.38 -29.21
N GLN A 218 -12.88 -69.18 -29.69
CA GLN A 218 -12.61 -68.88 -31.11
C GLN A 218 -11.95 -67.49 -31.25
N GLY A 219 -11.03 -67.38 -32.20
CA GLY A 219 -10.04 -66.31 -32.37
C GLY A 219 -10.55 -64.94 -32.87
N PRO A 220 -9.63 -64.07 -33.31
CA PRO A 220 -9.55 -62.65 -32.93
C PRO A 220 -10.33 -61.69 -33.85
N PRO A 221 -10.35 -60.38 -33.52
CA PRO A 221 -9.62 -59.49 -34.42
C PRO A 221 -8.76 -58.46 -33.68
N GLN A 222 -7.82 -57.92 -34.46
CA GLN A 222 -6.82 -56.95 -34.05
C GLN A 222 -7.43 -55.62 -33.66
N THR A 223 -6.82 -54.92 -32.70
CA THR A 223 -6.52 -53.49 -32.87
C THR A 223 -5.38 -53.13 -31.95
N VAL A 224 -4.24 -52.81 -32.55
CA VAL A 224 -3.18 -52.04 -31.90
C VAL A 224 -3.76 -50.63 -31.79
N GLN A 225 -4.18 -50.22 -30.59
CA GLN A 225 -4.40 -48.80 -30.34
C GLN A 225 -3.22 -48.30 -29.52
N THR A 226 -2.37 -47.58 -30.24
CA THR A 226 -1.51 -46.52 -29.73
C THR A 226 -2.30 -45.67 -28.74
N TRP A 227 -1.94 -45.73 -27.46
CA TRP A 227 -2.35 -44.70 -26.50
C TRP A 227 -1.41 -43.52 -26.71
N GLU A 228 -1.70 -42.80 -27.79
CA GLU A 228 -1.10 -41.52 -28.10
C GLU A 228 -1.57 -40.52 -27.04
N THR A 229 -0.60 -39.88 -26.39
CA THR A 229 -0.75 -38.82 -25.41
C THR A 229 -1.61 -37.70 -25.99
N GLN A 230 -2.89 -37.67 -25.65
CA GLN A 230 -3.80 -36.58 -26.01
C GLN A 230 -4.76 -36.27 -24.85
N GLU A 231 -4.20 -36.06 -23.66
CA GLU A 231 -4.90 -35.48 -22.50
C GLU A 231 -3.91 -34.59 -21.74
N ASN A 232 -3.41 -33.53 -22.38
CA ASN A 232 -2.55 -32.55 -21.71
C ASN A 232 -2.79 -31.09 -22.14
N GLU A 233 -3.95 -30.75 -22.70
CA GLU A 233 -4.27 -29.36 -23.07
C GLU A 233 -5.55 -28.80 -22.42
N GLU A 234 -6.46 -29.61 -21.86
CA GLU A 234 -7.68 -29.08 -21.21
C GLU A 234 -7.56 -28.86 -19.70
N ARG A 235 -6.38 -29.07 -19.11
CA ARG A 235 -6.17 -28.97 -17.65
C ARG A 235 -5.54 -27.67 -17.17
N GLU A 236 -5.05 -26.81 -18.07
CA GLU A 236 -4.47 -25.52 -17.67
C GLU A 236 -5.48 -24.36 -17.69
N GLU A 237 -6.61 -24.45 -18.39
CA GLU A 237 -7.57 -23.32 -18.47
C GLU A 237 -8.55 -23.21 -17.28
N ASN A 238 -8.74 -24.28 -16.49
CA ASN A 238 -9.67 -24.24 -15.34
C ASN A 238 -9.02 -23.75 -14.04
N ASP A 239 -7.69 -23.73 -13.95
CA ASP A 239 -6.98 -23.33 -12.72
C ASP A 239 -6.83 -21.80 -12.60
N ASP A 240 -6.86 -21.06 -13.72
CA ASP A 240 -6.75 -19.60 -13.72
C ASP A 240 -8.06 -18.89 -13.32
N GLU A 241 -9.23 -19.43 -13.70
CA GLU A 241 -10.53 -18.83 -13.37
C GLU A 241 -10.92 -19.06 -11.89
N PHE A 242 -10.54 -20.20 -11.31
CA PHE A 242 -10.79 -20.51 -9.91
C PHE A 242 -9.89 -19.69 -8.95
N VAL A 243 -8.64 -19.44 -9.33
CA VAL A 243 -7.70 -18.62 -8.55
C VAL A 243 -8.06 -17.13 -8.61
N GLN A 244 -8.57 -16.62 -9.74
CA GLN A 244 -9.09 -15.25 -9.81
C GLN A 244 -10.35 -15.04 -8.96
N ARG A 245 -11.28 -16.00 -8.94
CA ARG A 245 -12.52 -15.88 -8.16
C ARG A 245 -12.32 -15.99 -6.63
N MET A 246 -11.32 -16.76 -6.18
CA MET A 246 -10.95 -16.85 -4.75
C MET A 246 -10.04 -15.71 -4.28
N GLY A 247 -9.28 -15.09 -5.19
CA GLY A 247 -8.47 -13.90 -4.91
C GLY A 247 -9.31 -12.65 -4.63
N GLU A 248 -10.44 -12.49 -5.33
CA GLU A 248 -11.33 -11.34 -5.16
C GLU A 248 -12.24 -11.47 -3.93
N ALA A 249 -12.72 -12.66 -3.60
CA ALA A 249 -13.53 -12.89 -2.40
C ALA A 249 -12.73 -12.75 -1.09
N SER A 250 -11.42 -13.04 -1.10
CA SER A 250 -10.57 -12.97 0.11
C SER A 250 -10.01 -11.56 0.39
N MET A 251 -10.11 -10.61 -0.54
CA MET A 251 -9.64 -9.23 -0.32
C MET A 251 -10.75 -8.26 0.09
N ALA A 252 -12.01 -8.54 -0.26
CA ALA A 252 -13.14 -7.67 0.08
C ALA A 252 -13.49 -7.69 1.58
N ASP A 253 -13.34 -8.83 2.26
CA ASP A 253 -13.76 -8.97 3.67
C ASP A 253 -12.68 -8.58 4.70
N ALA A 254 -11.45 -8.31 4.24
CA ALA A 254 -10.32 -7.96 5.13
C ALA A 254 -10.12 -6.44 5.28
N GLU A 255 -10.58 -5.61 4.34
CA GLU A 255 -10.47 -4.15 4.46
C GLU A 255 -11.58 -3.54 5.33
N GLU A 256 -12.75 -4.16 5.44
CA GLU A 256 -13.88 -3.59 6.19
C GLU A 256 -13.73 -3.75 7.73
N ASN A 257 -13.04 -4.80 8.19
CA ASN A 257 -12.73 -5.00 9.62
C ASN A 257 -11.46 -4.29 10.12
N SER A 258 -10.59 -3.82 9.22
CA SER A 258 -9.34 -3.14 9.62
C SER A 258 -9.57 -1.70 10.10
N ALA A 259 -10.60 -1.03 9.59
CA ALA A 259 -10.91 0.35 9.95
C ALA A 259 -11.50 0.44 11.36
N ASP A 260 -12.39 -0.49 11.72
CA ASP A 260 -12.99 -0.56 13.05
C ASP A 260 -11.98 -0.97 14.13
N TYR A 261 -11.08 -1.92 13.83
CA TYR A 261 -10.03 -2.31 14.78
C TYR A 261 -8.99 -1.21 15.00
N ALA A 262 -8.70 -0.41 13.97
CA ALA A 262 -7.82 0.75 14.09
C ALA A 262 -8.47 1.91 14.86
N GLY A 263 -9.78 2.15 14.66
CA GLY A 263 -10.56 3.12 15.44
C GLY A 263 -10.59 2.77 16.92
N LEU A 264 -10.89 1.52 17.24
CA LEU A 264 -10.94 1.00 18.61
C LEU A 264 -9.59 1.13 19.34
N LEU A 265 -8.47 0.87 18.65
CA LEU A 265 -7.11 1.04 19.21
C LEU A 265 -6.75 2.51 19.49
N VAL A 266 -7.25 3.44 18.68
CA VAL A 266 -7.03 4.89 18.89
C VAL A 266 -7.87 5.37 20.06
N GLU A 267 -9.12 4.92 20.17
CA GLU A 267 -10.00 5.24 21.31
C GLU A 267 -9.48 4.63 22.62
N GLN A 268 -9.01 3.38 22.61
CA GLN A 268 -8.39 2.75 23.76
C GLN A 268 -7.17 3.54 24.26
N ARG A 269 -6.28 3.96 23.34
CA ARG A 269 -5.09 4.76 23.71
C ARG A 269 -5.48 6.14 24.24
N ARG A 270 -6.47 6.78 23.62
CA ARG A 270 -6.96 8.10 24.04
C ARG A 270 -7.62 8.03 25.41
N GLY A 271 -8.48 7.04 25.64
CA GLY A 271 -9.14 6.79 26.92
C GLY A 271 -8.14 6.51 28.03
N LEU A 272 -7.18 5.63 27.78
CA LEU A 272 -6.13 5.27 28.75
C LEU A 272 -5.27 6.48 29.13
N THR A 273 -4.84 7.27 28.13
CA THR A 273 -4.02 8.47 28.38
C THR A 273 -4.80 9.54 29.16
N THR A 274 -6.07 9.72 28.83
CA THR A 274 -6.93 10.72 29.47
C THR A 274 -7.23 10.33 30.93
N LEU A 275 -7.60 9.07 31.19
CA LEU A 275 -7.86 8.58 32.54
C LEU A 275 -6.59 8.53 33.40
N HIS A 276 -5.44 8.17 32.82
CA HIS A 276 -4.18 8.22 33.56
C HIS A 276 -3.77 9.65 33.96
N PHE A 277 -4.11 10.65 33.13
CA PHE A 277 -3.92 12.05 33.48
C PHE A 277 -4.89 12.52 34.58
N MET A 278 -6.14 12.05 34.55
CA MET A 278 -7.15 12.40 35.55
C MET A 278 -6.94 11.69 36.89
N PHE A 279 -6.46 10.46 36.87
CA PHE A 279 -6.26 9.62 38.04
C PHE A 279 -4.84 9.02 38.08
N PRO A 280 -3.81 9.85 38.31
CA PRO A 280 -2.40 9.42 38.30
C PRO A 280 -2.05 8.44 39.43
N GLN A 281 -2.91 8.32 40.44
CA GLN A 281 -2.74 7.40 41.57
C GLN A 281 -2.95 5.93 41.23
N TYR A 282 -3.64 5.61 40.12
CA TYR A 282 -3.89 4.24 39.72
C TYR A 282 -2.87 3.76 38.68
N PRO A 283 -2.39 2.51 38.77
CA PRO A 283 -1.48 1.94 37.79
C PRO A 283 -2.18 1.79 36.43
N VAL A 284 -1.42 1.99 35.35
CA VAL A 284 -1.93 2.00 33.97
C VAL A 284 -2.65 0.69 33.62
N ASP A 285 -2.17 -0.45 34.13
CA ASP A 285 -2.78 -1.76 33.90
C ASP A 285 -4.15 -1.90 34.56
N PHE A 286 -4.36 -1.26 35.72
CA PHE A 286 -5.65 -1.24 36.40
C PHE A 286 -6.67 -0.37 35.66
N ILE A 287 -6.26 0.82 35.21
CA ILE A 287 -7.09 1.71 34.38
C ILE A 287 -7.47 1.02 33.07
N ARG A 288 -6.53 0.28 32.47
CA ARG A 288 -6.77 -0.53 31.27
C ARG A 288 -7.83 -1.61 31.52
N GLY A 289 -7.75 -2.32 32.65
CA GLY A 289 -8.75 -3.32 33.03
C GLY A 289 -10.16 -2.74 33.16
N ILE A 290 -10.28 -1.54 33.75
CA ILE A 290 -11.57 -0.85 33.87
C ILE A 290 -12.09 -0.40 32.50
N LEU A 291 -11.22 0.11 31.62
CA LEU A 291 -11.60 0.45 30.24
C LEU A 291 -12.08 -0.77 29.45
N GLU A 292 -11.44 -1.93 29.62
CA GLU A 292 -11.85 -3.18 28.99
C GLU A 292 -13.22 -3.66 29.53
N GLN A 293 -13.50 -3.48 30.82
CA GLN A 293 -14.79 -3.81 31.44
C GLN A 293 -15.93 -2.85 31.05
N THR A 294 -15.62 -1.60 30.73
CA THR A 294 -16.59 -0.54 30.41
C THR A 294 -16.77 -0.35 28.90
N ASN A 295 -16.34 -1.32 28.08
CA ASN A 295 -16.37 -1.24 26.61
C ASN A 295 -15.72 0.04 26.07
N PHE A 296 -14.61 0.46 26.67
CA PHE A 296 -13.84 1.67 26.33
C PHE A 296 -14.61 3.00 26.47
N SER A 297 -15.71 3.02 27.24
CA SER A 297 -16.43 4.25 27.58
C SER A 297 -15.68 5.05 28.64
N LEU A 298 -15.24 6.26 28.27
CA LEU A 298 -14.49 7.15 29.18
C LEU A 298 -15.33 7.57 30.39
N ASP A 299 -16.61 7.90 30.17
CA ASP A 299 -17.49 8.40 31.23
C ASP A 299 -17.79 7.31 32.26
N ALA A 300 -18.08 6.09 31.81
CA ALA A 300 -18.32 4.96 32.70
C ALA A 300 -17.06 4.58 33.50
N ALA A 301 -15.89 4.58 32.85
CA ALA A 301 -14.62 4.31 33.53
C ALA A 301 -14.25 5.40 34.54
N ALA A 302 -14.56 6.67 34.24
CA ALA A 302 -14.33 7.79 35.16
C ALA A 302 -15.26 7.73 36.38
N THR A 303 -16.50 7.27 36.22
CA THR A 303 -17.40 7.02 37.35
C THR A 303 -16.87 5.93 38.27
N VAL A 304 -16.42 4.80 37.72
CA VAL A 304 -15.87 3.67 38.51
C VAL A 304 -14.57 4.02 39.23
N LEU A 305 -13.77 4.94 38.68
CA LEU A 305 -12.52 5.42 39.30
C LEU A 305 -12.72 6.60 40.27
N GLY A 306 -13.89 7.25 40.22
CA GLY A 306 -14.24 8.39 41.06
C GLY A 306 -15.05 8.04 42.30
N GLU A 307 -15.64 6.84 42.36
CA GLU A 307 -16.24 6.23 43.56
C GLU A 307 -15.16 5.58 44.45
#